data_AF-A0A0Q9SSK5-F1
#
_entry.id   AF-A0A0Q9SSK5-F1
#
_cell.length_a   1.000
_cell.length_b   1.000
_cell.length_c   1.000
_cell.angle_alpha   90.00
_cell.angle_beta   90.00
_cell.angle_gamma   90.00
#
_symmetry.space_group_name_H-M   'P 1'
#
loop_
_entity.id
_entity.type
_entity.pdbx_description
1 polymer ?
#
loop_
_entity_poly.entity_id
_entity_poly.type
_entity_poly.pdbx_seq_one_letter_code
_entity_poly.pdbx_strand_id
1 'polypeptide(L)'
;MTRTAADRVAELLEVFTQRSLTRLRAEFTEEVVAQHDADPLWILQDGANRVLRILRSQPIQGKHLIYANGPDGPWSLGLVTHGVPGNLVLQPGTYQDYEDAMRAVFHERRAKYLEANAVPAETQRIGTGS
;
A
#
# COMPACT_ATOMS: atom_id res chain seq x y z
N MET A 1 9.83 -31.11 -15.71
CA MET A 1 8.47 -30.58 -15.49
C MET A 1 8.12 -29.67 -16.66
N THR A 2 6.95 -29.86 -17.26
CA THR A 2 6.47 -29.06 -18.40
C THR A 2 5.77 -27.81 -17.86
N ARG A 3 6.18 -26.64 -18.34
CA ARG A 3 5.59 -25.34 -17.98
C ARG A 3 4.11 -25.32 -18.35
N THR A 4 3.26 -24.92 -17.42
CA THR A 4 1.80 -24.90 -17.57
C THR A 4 1.30 -23.53 -18.03
N ALA A 5 0.03 -23.46 -18.45
CA ALA A 5 -0.61 -22.18 -18.73
C ALA A 5 -0.69 -21.28 -17.49
N ALA A 6 -0.83 -21.87 -16.29
CA ALA A 6 -0.85 -21.13 -15.03
C ALA A 6 0.51 -20.46 -14.76
N ASP A 7 1.60 -21.17 -14.99
CA ASP A 7 2.97 -20.63 -14.84
C ASP A 7 3.17 -19.41 -15.77
N ARG A 8 2.68 -19.49 -17.01
CA ARG A 8 2.78 -18.39 -17.97
C ARG A 8 1.94 -17.16 -17.57
N VAL A 9 0.76 -17.38 -17.00
CA VAL A 9 -0.08 -16.28 -16.49
C VAL A 9 0.57 -15.63 -15.27
N ALA A 10 1.17 -16.41 -14.37
CA ALA A 10 1.89 -15.90 -13.21
C ALA A 10 3.06 -15.01 -13.62
N GLU A 11 3.84 -15.42 -14.62
CA GLU A 11 4.96 -14.61 -15.15
C GLU A 11 4.48 -13.30 -15.78
N LEU A 12 3.40 -13.33 -16.56
CA LEU A 12 2.83 -12.12 -17.15
C LEU A 12 2.31 -11.16 -16.07
N LEU A 13 1.65 -11.71 -15.05
CA LEU A 13 1.16 -10.94 -13.91
C LEU A 13 2.33 -10.30 -13.15
N GLU A 14 3.43 -11.02 -12.96
CA GLU A 14 4.63 -10.52 -12.30
C GLU A 14 5.25 -9.34 -13.08
N VAL A 15 5.47 -9.48 -14.40
CA VAL A 15 6.00 -8.40 -15.25
C VAL A 15 5.08 -7.18 -15.27
N PHE A 16 3.76 -7.41 -15.39
CA PHE A 16 2.77 -6.34 -15.34
C PHE A 16 2.79 -5.62 -13.98
N THR A 17 2.88 -6.39 -12.89
CA THR A 17 2.95 -5.85 -11.53
C THR A 17 4.19 -4.98 -11.40
N GLN A 18 5.38 -5.48 -11.72
CA GLN A 18 6.63 -4.72 -11.63
C GLN A 18 6.61 -3.40 -12.40
N ARG A 19 6.14 -3.41 -13.65
CA ARG A 19 5.99 -2.20 -14.48
C ARG A 19 4.97 -1.22 -13.89
N SER A 20 3.84 -1.74 -13.42
CA SER A 20 2.80 -0.91 -12.79
C SER A 20 3.35 -0.27 -11.52
N LEU A 21 3.98 -1.04 -10.64
CA LEU A 21 4.53 -0.55 -9.38
C LEU A 21 5.60 0.55 -9.60
N THR A 22 6.45 0.37 -10.62
CA THR A 22 7.49 1.36 -10.98
C THR A 22 6.87 2.70 -11.40
N ARG A 23 5.84 2.66 -12.27
CA ARG A 23 5.13 3.87 -12.72
C ARG A 23 4.40 4.56 -11.57
N LEU A 24 3.83 3.79 -10.65
CA LEU A 24 3.07 4.30 -9.52
C LEU A 24 3.91 5.01 -8.47
N ARG A 25 5.21 4.72 -8.36
CA ARG A 25 6.09 5.51 -7.49
C ARG A 25 6.09 6.99 -7.87
N ALA A 26 6.02 7.30 -9.17
CA ALA A 26 5.92 8.67 -9.65
C ALA A 26 4.56 9.32 -9.38
N GLU A 27 3.51 8.52 -9.15
CA GLU A 27 2.15 8.99 -8.83
C GLU A 27 1.97 9.27 -7.33
N PHE A 28 2.89 8.84 -6.46
CA PHE A 28 2.92 9.19 -5.02
C PHE A 28 3.43 10.62 -4.78
N THR A 29 2.74 11.61 -5.35
CA THR A 29 3.06 13.02 -5.14
C THR A 29 2.58 13.51 -3.78
N GLU A 30 3.14 14.61 -3.29
CA GLU A 30 2.65 15.30 -2.08
C GLU A 30 1.20 15.77 -2.25
N GLU A 31 0.79 16.10 -3.48
CA GLU A 31 -0.58 16.48 -3.79
C GLU A 31 -1.57 15.33 -3.52
N VAL A 32 -1.22 14.10 -3.90
CA VAL A 32 -2.06 12.92 -3.60
C VAL A 32 -2.18 12.69 -2.10
N VAL A 33 -1.09 12.89 -1.36
CA VAL A 33 -1.10 12.80 0.10
C VAL A 33 -2.02 13.87 0.69
N ALA A 34 -1.88 15.12 0.26
CA ALA A 34 -2.71 16.22 0.71
C ALA A 34 -4.20 16.02 0.38
N GLN A 35 -4.53 15.45 -0.79
CA GLN A 35 -5.90 15.11 -1.16
C GLN A 35 -6.49 14.06 -0.21
N HIS A 36 -5.73 13.01 0.12
CA HIS A 36 -6.17 11.99 1.07
C HIS A 36 -6.25 12.54 2.51
N ASP A 37 -5.35 13.43 2.89
CA ASP A 37 -5.31 14.06 4.21
C ASP A 37 -6.35 15.18 4.37
N ALA A 38 -6.95 15.67 3.29
CA ALA A 38 -8.10 16.55 3.35
C ALA A 38 -9.41 15.75 3.54
N ASP A 39 -9.66 14.76 2.68
CA ASP A 39 -10.90 13.96 2.71
C ASP A 39 -10.59 12.51 2.31
N PRO A 40 -10.48 11.58 3.28
CA PRO A 40 -10.09 10.21 3.01
C PRO A 40 -11.26 9.35 2.51
N LEU A 41 -12.50 9.85 2.64
CA LEU A 41 -13.72 9.17 2.24
C LEU A 41 -14.10 9.50 0.78
N TRP A 42 -13.93 10.76 0.37
CA TRP A 42 -14.44 11.28 -0.90
C TRP A 42 -13.35 11.84 -1.82
N ILE A 43 -12.35 11.03 -2.14
CA ILE A 43 -11.34 11.39 -3.13
C ILE A 43 -11.94 11.32 -4.54
N LEU A 44 -12.04 12.47 -5.21
CA LEU A 44 -12.61 12.60 -6.57
C LEU A 44 -11.54 12.62 -7.66
N GLN A 45 -10.28 12.81 -7.30
CA GLN A 45 -9.20 13.01 -8.25
C GLN A 45 -8.66 11.66 -8.75
N ASP A 46 -8.54 11.52 -10.08
CA ASP A 46 -8.10 10.29 -10.74
C ASP A 46 -6.70 9.83 -10.31
N GLY A 47 -5.79 10.79 -10.09
CA GLY A 47 -4.42 10.52 -9.62
C GLY A 47 -4.42 9.80 -8.27
N ALA A 48 -5.08 10.38 -7.27
CA ALA A 48 -5.18 9.80 -5.95
C ALA A 48 -5.97 8.47 -5.95
N ASN A 49 -7.03 8.36 -6.75
CA ASN A 49 -7.77 7.10 -6.91
C ASN A 49 -6.92 5.97 -7.50
N ARG A 50 -6.02 6.27 -8.46
CA ARG A 50 -5.07 5.27 -8.99
C ARG A 50 -4.11 4.76 -7.93
N VAL A 51 -3.54 5.66 -7.13
CA VAL A 51 -2.67 5.32 -6.00
C VAL A 51 -3.42 4.45 -4.99
N LEU A 52 -4.62 4.85 -4.60
CA LEU A 52 -5.46 4.09 -3.67
C LEU A 52 -5.81 2.70 -4.19
N ARG A 53 -6.14 2.57 -5.48
CA ARG A 53 -6.45 1.28 -6.09
C ARG A 53 -5.32 0.28 -5.90
N ILE A 54 -4.07 0.73 -6.00
CA ILE A 54 -2.89 -0.12 -5.93
C ILE A 54 -2.54 -0.46 -4.48
N LEU A 55 -2.63 0.51 -3.56
CA LEU A 55 -2.49 0.23 -2.13
C LEU A 55 -3.55 -0.77 -1.66
N ARG A 56 -4.78 -0.66 -2.17
CA ARG A 56 -5.89 -1.58 -1.88
C ARG A 56 -5.68 -2.97 -2.51
N SER A 57 -5.00 -3.07 -3.66
CA SER A 57 -4.77 -4.33 -4.36
C SER A 57 -3.55 -5.15 -3.90
N GLN A 58 -2.73 -4.64 -2.98
CA GLN A 58 -1.58 -5.40 -2.45
C GLN A 58 -2.00 -6.75 -1.83
N PRO A 59 -1.09 -7.69 -1.54
CA PRO A 59 -1.43 -8.90 -0.78
C PRO A 59 -2.05 -8.57 0.59
N ILE A 60 -2.96 -9.41 1.10
CA ILE A 60 -3.59 -9.16 2.42
C ILE A 60 -2.59 -9.26 3.57
N GLN A 61 -1.62 -10.17 3.47
CA GLN A 61 -0.54 -10.30 4.44
C GLN A 61 0.31 -9.03 4.46
N GLY A 62 0.56 -8.50 5.66
CA GLY A 62 1.34 -7.27 5.86
C GLY A 62 0.55 -5.97 5.67
N LYS A 63 -0.74 -6.03 5.32
CA LYS A 63 -1.61 -4.84 5.26
C LYS A 63 -2.10 -4.41 6.63
N HIS A 64 -2.20 -3.11 6.81
CA HIS A 64 -2.91 -2.49 7.92
C HIS A 64 -4.41 -2.40 7.63
N LEU A 65 -5.24 -2.72 8.61
CA LEU A 65 -6.69 -2.61 8.62
C LEU A 65 -7.12 -1.69 9.77
N ILE A 66 -8.33 -1.14 9.69
CA ILE A 66 -8.93 -0.39 10.81
C ILE A 66 -9.77 -1.37 11.63
N TYR A 67 -9.53 -1.41 12.93
CA TYR A 67 -10.24 -2.22 13.90
C TYR A 67 -11.02 -1.32 14.85
N ALA A 68 -12.32 -1.59 15.04
CA ALA A 68 -13.14 -0.86 16.00
C ALA A 68 -13.07 -1.54 17.37
N ASN A 69 -12.67 -0.82 18.42
CA ASN A 69 -12.60 -1.35 19.79
C ASN A 69 -13.97 -1.32 20.52
N GLY A 70 -14.98 -0.75 19.87
CA GLY A 70 -16.37 -0.66 20.31
C GLY A 70 -17.29 -0.44 19.10
N PRO A 71 -18.60 -0.26 19.31
CA PRO A 71 -19.57 -0.11 18.22
C PRO A 71 -19.22 1.04 17.26
N ASP A 72 -18.77 2.17 17.81
CA ASP A 72 -18.44 3.39 17.08
C ASP A 72 -17.01 3.86 17.39
N GLY A 73 -16.10 2.90 17.61
CA GLY A 73 -14.72 3.17 18.01
C GLY A 73 -14.50 3.08 19.53
N PRO A 74 -13.35 3.53 20.04
CA PRO A 74 -12.25 4.14 19.28
C PRO A 74 -11.59 3.14 18.33
N TRP A 75 -10.91 3.64 17.30
CA TRP A 75 -10.32 2.82 16.25
C TRP A 75 -8.84 2.54 16.52
N SER A 76 -8.38 1.35 16.15
CA SER A 76 -6.96 0.98 16.18
C SER A 76 -6.54 0.47 14.80
N LEU A 77 -5.24 0.52 14.52
CA LEU A 77 -4.68 -0.11 13.34
C LEU A 77 -4.32 -1.57 13.65
N GLY A 78 -4.79 -2.50 12.83
CA GLY A 78 -4.43 -3.91 12.90
C GLY A 78 -3.55 -4.30 11.73
N LEU A 79 -2.40 -4.89 11.99
CA LEU A 79 -1.52 -5.45 10.96
C LEU A 79 -1.88 -6.92 10.72
N VAL A 80 -2.21 -7.29 9.48
CA VAL A 80 -2.45 -8.68 9.12
C VAL A 80 -1.13 -9.44 9.09
N THR A 81 -1.00 -10.47 9.92
CA THR A 81 0.21 -11.30 10.06
C THR A 81 -0.18 -12.77 10.16
N HIS A 82 0.60 -13.66 9.54
CA HIS A 82 0.39 -15.10 9.69
C HIS A 82 1.00 -15.62 10.99
N GLY A 83 0.39 -16.64 11.58
CA GLY A 83 0.95 -17.37 12.72
C GLY A 83 0.62 -16.80 14.09
N VAL A 84 -0.32 -15.83 14.15
CA VAL A 84 -0.88 -15.31 15.41
C VAL A 84 -2.37 -15.61 15.49
N PRO A 85 -2.97 -15.72 16.69
CA PRO A 85 -4.42 -15.88 16.84
C PRO A 85 -5.17 -14.77 16.09
N GLY A 86 -6.15 -15.16 15.26
CA GLY A 86 -6.89 -14.21 14.43
C GLY A 86 -6.11 -13.59 13.26
N ASN A 87 -4.85 -13.96 13.06
CA ASN A 87 -3.96 -13.43 12.01
C ASN A 87 -3.87 -11.90 11.94
N LEU A 88 -4.07 -11.23 13.07
CA LEU A 88 -4.10 -9.77 13.19
C LEU A 88 -3.39 -9.34 14.47
N VAL A 89 -2.43 -8.43 14.36
CA VAL A 89 -1.78 -7.79 15.50
C VAL A 89 -2.21 -6.33 15.57
N LEU A 90 -2.87 -5.92 16.66
CA LEU A 90 -3.20 -4.52 16.90
C LEU A 90 -1.93 -3.73 17.21
N GLN A 91 -1.74 -2.63 16.50
CA GLN A 91 -0.66 -1.69 16.75
C GLN A 91 -0.99 -0.82 17.97
N PRO A 92 0.02 -0.34 18.70
CA PRO A 92 -0.20 0.62 19.77
C PRO A 92 -0.76 1.92 19.20
N GLY A 93 -1.80 2.44 19.82
CA GLY A 93 -2.47 3.68 19.40
C GLY A 93 -3.96 3.49 19.17
N THR A 94 -4.71 4.54 19.47
CA THR A 94 -6.15 4.63 19.22
C THR A 94 -6.46 5.98 18.58
N TYR A 95 -7.44 5.97 17.70
CA TYR A 95 -7.96 7.13 16.98
C TYR A 95 -9.40 7.33 17.43
N GLN A 96 -9.76 8.57 17.75
CA GLN A 96 -11.11 8.95 18.19
C GLN A 96 -12.00 9.37 17.03
N ASP A 97 -11.46 9.39 15.82
CA ASP A 97 -12.18 9.63 14.58
C ASP A 97 -11.80 8.57 13.54
N TYR A 98 -12.77 8.15 12.73
CA TYR A 98 -12.56 7.10 11.74
C TYR A 98 -11.72 7.58 10.57
N GLU A 99 -11.88 8.84 10.15
CA GLU A 99 -11.10 9.44 9.07
C GLU A 99 -9.63 9.55 9.47
N ASP A 100 -9.35 9.89 10.73
CA ASP A 100 -7.97 9.88 11.25
C ASP A 100 -7.33 8.48 11.17
N ALA A 101 -8.09 7.42 11.49
CA ALA A 101 -7.61 6.05 11.31
C ALA A 101 -7.38 5.70 9.83
N MET A 102 -8.21 6.22 8.91
CA MET A 102 -8.01 6.04 7.47
C MET A 102 -6.74 6.75 6.97
N ARG A 103 -6.49 7.98 7.42
CA ARG A 103 -5.25 8.71 7.12
C ARG A 103 -4.05 7.94 7.62
N ALA A 104 -4.08 7.47 8.87
CA ALA A 104 -3.01 6.65 9.43
C ALA A 104 -2.74 5.37 8.62
N VAL A 105 -3.79 4.63 8.23
CA VAL A 105 -3.65 3.44 7.38
C VAL A 105 -3.02 3.78 6.02
N PHE A 106 -3.43 4.90 5.41
CA PHE A 106 -2.86 5.34 4.14
C PHE A 106 -1.36 5.62 4.26
N HIS A 107 -0.94 6.37 5.29
CA HIS A 107 0.47 6.69 5.53
C HIS A 107 1.33 5.45 5.79
N GLU A 108 0.84 4.53 6.62
CA GLU A 108 1.51 3.25 6.91
C GLU A 108 1.68 2.38 5.65
N ARG A 109 0.62 2.26 4.84
CA ARG A 109 0.67 1.49 3.59
C ARG A 109 1.57 2.15 2.56
N ARG A 110 1.56 3.49 2.48
CA ARG A 110 2.46 4.27 1.62
C ARG A 110 3.91 4.05 2.02
N ALA A 111 4.25 4.17 3.30
CA ALA A 111 5.60 3.97 3.80
C ALA A 111 6.14 2.58 3.44
N LYS A 112 5.36 1.52 3.74
CA LYS A 112 5.71 0.15 3.36
C LYS A 112 5.87 -0.04 1.86
N TYR A 113 4.98 0.54 1.07
CA TYR A 113 5.06 0.45 -0.38
C TYR A 113 6.35 1.09 -0.91
N LEU A 114 6.70 2.29 -0.42
CA LEU A 114 7.90 3.01 -0.83
C LEU A 114 9.18 2.30 -0.38
N GLU A 115 9.17 1.68 0.80
CA GLU A 115 10.28 0.86 1.31
C GLU A 115 10.48 -0.39 0.44
N ALA A 116 9.42 -1.15 0.18
CA ALA A 116 9.48 -2.38 -0.61
C ALA A 116 9.84 -2.15 -2.09
N ASN A 117 9.57 -0.95 -2.61
CA ASN A 117 9.86 -0.56 -4.00
C ASN A 117 10.98 0.49 -4.10
N ALA A 118 11.81 0.61 -3.06
CA ALA A 118 13.01 1.42 -3.13
C ALA A 118 13.95 0.82 -4.19
N VAL A 119 14.33 1.62 -5.19
CA VAL A 119 15.32 1.21 -6.19
C VAL A 119 16.70 1.20 -5.50
N PRO A 120 17.46 0.09 -5.54
CA PRO A 120 18.82 0.04 -5.03
C PRO A 120 19.68 1.15 -5.67
N ALA A 121 20.42 1.89 -4.85
CA ALA A 121 21.21 3.05 -5.28
C ALA A 121 22.29 2.74 -6.34
N GLU A 122 22.59 1.47 -6.60
CA GLU A 122 23.65 1.03 -7.52
C GLU A 122 23.28 1.08 -9.01
N THR A 123 22.01 1.14 -9.40
CA THR A 123 21.63 1.11 -10.82
C THR A 123 21.77 2.47 -11.53
N GLN A 124 22.09 3.56 -10.82
CA GLN A 124 22.25 4.90 -11.42
C GLN A 124 23.69 5.26 -11.84
N ARG A 125 24.69 4.38 -11.63
CA ARG A 125 26.11 4.66 -11.98
C ARG A 125 26.59 4.11 -13.33
N ILE A 126 25.69 3.66 -14.19
CA ILE A 126 26.05 3.16 -15.54
C ILE A 126 25.46 4.09 -16.59
N GLY A 127 26.02 5.30 -16.74
CA GLY A 127 25.45 6.24 -17.69
C GLY A 127 26.07 7.64 -17.75
N THR A 128 27.37 7.78 -17.50
CA THR A 128 28.14 8.96 -17.98
C THR A 128 29.49 8.48 -18.46
N GLY A 129 29.50 7.93 -19.67
CA GLY A 129 30.69 7.73 -20.47
C GLY A 129 30.60 8.63 -21.69
N SER A 130 31.42 9.68 -21.71
CA SER A 130 31.97 10.33 -22.91
C SER A 130 33.26 11.02 -22.50
#